data_AF-A0AA40CMI6-F1
#
_entry.id   AF-A0AA40CMI6-F1
#
_cell.length_a   1.000
_cell.length_b   1.000
_cell.length_c   1.000
_cell.angle_alpha   90.00
_cell.angle_beta   90.00
_cell.angle_gamma   90.00
#
_symmetry.space_group_name_H-M   'P 1'
#
loop_
_entity.id
_entity.type
_entity.pdbx_description
1 polymer ?
#
loop_
_entity_poly.entity_id
_entity_poly.type
_entity_poly.pdbx_seq_one_letter_code
_entity_poly.pdbx_strand_id
1 'polypeptide(L)'
;MLCHYEVLSGNTAVNLFQHLRACRQLILWQLPKDKPPFNGLFGFAVELYSYILTSNTFSPYGTMQIRTVPNDPFITSLNSTIGSCSTFGAMLGGAHALFELIPQVSVFHGQRLAEEAQGLEQLSPQLEAQHSFLKASIDNWTFPSPSKDPDTLERNKTAEIIRRALRIYLSTAACGSVVDSPSVICAVQDEVDAVMSISNDISEPQCMSTLLWPLVITASCMVKECQRKETAEMLPKSHYEMTHISVAVELLEKLWKDQDRRAYGPYGLYFIMEKYGIQFSTI
;
A
#
# COMPACT_ATOMS: atom_id res chain seq x y z
N MET A 1 5.25 -2.57 -18.22
CA MET A 1 5.22 -3.85 -18.97
C MET A 1 6.45 -4.71 -18.66
N LEU A 2 7.68 -4.27 -18.96
CA LEU A 2 8.90 -5.03 -18.60
C LEU A 2 9.03 -5.25 -17.08
N CYS A 3 8.69 -4.25 -16.27
CA CYS A 3 8.69 -4.34 -14.81
C CYS A 3 7.76 -5.44 -14.26
N HIS A 4 6.53 -5.58 -14.78
CA HIS A 4 5.63 -6.67 -14.38
C HIS A 4 6.21 -8.02 -14.76
N TYR A 5 6.75 -8.16 -15.97
CA TYR A 5 7.39 -9.41 -16.40
C TYR A 5 8.57 -9.78 -15.48
N GLU A 6 9.42 -8.82 -15.14
CA GLU A 6 10.57 -9.06 -14.27
C GLU A 6 10.15 -9.50 -12.85
N VAL A 7 9.16 -8.82 -12.25
CA VAL A 7 8.64 -9.18 -10.93
C VAL A 7 7.97 -10.55 -10.96
N LEU A 8 7.16 -10.83 -11.99
CA LEU A 8 6.53 -12.16 -12.17
C LEU A 8 7.55 -13.27 -12.44
N SER A 9 8.67 -12.94 -13.11
CA SER A 9 9.77 -13.88 -13.38
C SER A 9 10.71 -14.11 -12.18
N GLY A 10 10.42 -13.50 -11.02
CA GLY A 10 11.23 -13.63 -9.81
C GLY A 10 12.52 -12.81 -9.83
N ASN A 11 12.66 -11.88 -10.77
CA ASN A 11 13.83 -11.02 -10.87
C ASN A 11 13.63 -9.71 -10.09
N THR A 12 14.72 -9.28 -9.48
CA THR A 12 14.84 -8.42 -8.30
C THR A 12 13.89 -7.21 -8.22
N ALA A 13 13.24 -7.00 -7.05
CA ALA A 13 12.46 -5.80 -6.73
C ALA A 13 13.25 -4.48 -6.93
N VAL A 14 14.58 -4.58 -6.98
CA VAL A 14 15.50 -3.50 -7.36
C VAL A 14 15.23 -2.97 -8.77
N ASN A 15 15.07 -3.87 -9.75
CA ASN A 15 14.87 -3.48 -11.14
C ASN A 15 13.52 -2.80 -11.34
N LEU A 16 12.49 -3.20 -10.58
CA LEU A 16 11.18 -2.54 -10.58
C LEU A 16 11.31 -1.03 -10.34
N PHE A 17 12.00 -0.60 -9.29
CA PHE A 17 12.11 0.83 -8.98
C PHE A 17 13.03 1.59 -9.95
N GLN A 18 13.96 0.92 -10.63
CA GLN A 18 14.70 1.54 -11.74
C GLN A 18 13.78 1.79 -12.94
N HIS A 19 12.95 0.81 -13.30
CA HIS A 19 11.94 0.96 -14.35
C HIS A 19 10.93 2.05 -14.00
N LEU A 20 10.47 2.13 -12.75
CA LEU A 20 9.56 3.20 -12.31
C LEU A 20 10.22 4.58 -12.47
N ARG A 21 11.48 4.74 -12.09
CA ARG A 21 12.19 6.01 -12.31
C ARG A 21 12.30 6.38 -13.79
N ALA A 22 12.54 5.42 -14.67
CA ALA A 22 12.54 5.66 -16.12
C ALA A 22 11.15 6.04 -16.64
N CYS A 23 10.11 5.30 -16.27
CA CYS A 23 8.72 5.59 -16.62
C CYS A 23 8.28 6.98 -16.15
N ARG A 24 8.67 7.39 -14.93
CA ARG A 24 8.43 8.72 -14.39
C ARG A 24 8.95 9.82 -15.32
N GLN A 25 10.16 9.68 -15.86
CA GLN A 25 10.73 10.68 -16.77
C GLN A 25 9.93 10.77 -18.07
N LEU A 26 9.45 9.64 -18.60
CA LEU A 26 8.60 9.63 -19.80
C LEU A 26 7.25 10.31 -19.56
N ILE A 27 6.63 10.06 -18.41
CA ILE A 27 5.38 10.73 -18.01
C ILE A 27 5.60 12.25 -17.89
N LEU A 28 6.65 12.66 -17.16
CA LEU A 28 6.99 14.08 -16.98
C LEU A 28 7.37 14.78 -18.28
N TRP A 29 7.90 14.07 -19.26
CA TRP A 29 8.20 14.63 -20.57
C TRP A 29 6.95 14.90 -21.42
N GLN A 30 5.88 14.14 -21.19
CA GLN A 30 4.61 14.27 -21.91
C GLN A 30 3.62 15.26 -21.26
N LEU A 31 3.56 15.31 -19.93
CA LEU A 31 2.65 16.21 -19.19
C LEU A 31 2.69 17.70 -19.62
N PRO A 32 3.84 18.30 -19.99
CA PRO A 32 3.91 19.71 -20.38
C PRO A 32 3.43 20.00 -21.81
N LYS A 33 3.28 18.97 -22.66
CA LYS A 33 3.13 19.15 -24.13
C LYS A 33 1.70 19.06 -24.60
N ASP A 34 0.87 18.27 -23.93
CA ASP A 34 -0.52 18.06 -24.31
C ASP A 34 -1.43 18.90 -23.40
N LYS A 35 -2.22 19.78 -24.03
CA LYS A 35 -3.39 20.32 -23.34
C LYS A 35 -4.40 19.17 -23.20
N PRO A 36 -5.00 18.97 -22.02
CA PRO A 36 -5.99 17.92 -21.82
C PRO A 36 -7.13 18.01 -22.85
N PRO A 37 -7.74 16.87 -23.22
CA PRO A 37 -7.54 15.55 -22.62
C PRO A 37 -6.37 14.78 -23.25
N PHE A 38 -5.58 14.12 -22.39
CA PHE A 38 -4.61 13.12 -22.84
C PHE A 38 -5.35 11.94 -23.51
N ASN A 39 -4.68 11.22 -24.41
CA ASN A 39 -5.29 10.02 -24.98
C ASN A 39 -5.48 8.93 -23.91
N GLY A 40 -6.46 8.05 -24.10
CA GLY A 40 -6.80 7.01 -23.11
C GLY A 40 -5.65 6.06 -22.78
N LEU A 41 -4.71 5.85 -23.70
CA LEU A 41 -3.52 5.01 -23.46
C LEU A 41 -2.56 5.67 -22.46
N PHE A 42 -2.34 6.98 -22.58
CA PHE A 42 -1.53 7.74 -21.63
C PHE A 42 -2.19 7.77 -20.26
N GLY A 43 -3.50 8.04 -20.19
CA GLY A 43 -4.26 7.97 -18.94
C GLY A 43 -4.12 6.62 -18.24
N PHE A 44 -4.26 5.53 -19.00
CA PHE A 44 -4.07 4.17 -18.49
C PHE A 44 -2.63 3.92 -18.04
N ALA A 45 -1.63 4.39 -18.78
CA ALA A 45 -0.22 4.22 -18.41
C ALA A 45 0.13 4.94 -17.10
N VAL A 46 -0.40 6.15 -16.89
CA VAL A 46 -0.24 6.91 -15.63
C VAL A 46 -0.95 6.19 -14.48
N GLU A 47 -2.18 5.71 -14.68
CA GLU A 47 -2.91 4.97 -13.66
C GLU A 47 -2.20 3.67 -13.28
N LEU A 48 -1.72 2.91 -14.27
CA LEU A 48 -0.94 1.69 -14.06
C LEU A 48 0.37 1.98 -13.31
N TYR A 49 1.11 3.02 -13.72
CA TYR A 49 2.31 3.46 -13.02
C TYR A 49 2.02 3.77 -11.54
N SER A 50 0.94 4.53 -11.29
CA SER A 50 0.55 4.93 -9.93
C SER A 50 0.12 3.72 -9.10
N TYR A 51 -0.65 2.79 -9.66
CA TYR A 51 -1.00 1.53 -9.01
C TYR A 51 0.25 0.73 -8.61
N ILE A 52 1.20 0.55 -9.55
CA ILE A 52 2.44 -0.18 -9.27
C ILE A 52 3.23 0.48 -8.15
N LEU A 53 3.45 1.80 -8.23
CA LEU A 53 4.24 2.52 -7.26
C LEU A 53 3.61 2.47 -5.87
N THR A 54 2.32 2.80 -5.78
CA THR A 54 1.58 2.88 -4.51
C THR A 54 1.43 1.50 -3.87
N SER A 55 1.14 0.44 -4.65
CA SER A 55 1.10 -0.93 -4.12
C SER A 55 2.46 -1.40 -3.62
N ASN A 56 3.57 -0.87 -4.13
CA ASN A 56 4.90 -1.18 -3.61
C ASN A 56 5.39 -0.23 -2.51
N THR A 57 4.51 0.65 -2.01
CA THR A 57 4.80 1.62 -0.95
C THR A 57 4.22 1.12 0.37
N PHE A 58 5.01 0.30 1.08
CA PHE A 58 4.68 -0.19 2.43
C PHE A 58 5.79 0.10 3.45
N SER A 59 6.97 0.53 3.00
CA SER A 59 8.08 0.97 3.84
C SER A 59 8.02 2.49 4.08
N PRO A 60 8.54 2.99 5.22
CA PRO A 60 8.64 4.44 5.46
C PRO A 60 9.48 5.13 4.38
N TYR A 61 9.03 6.29 3.91
CA TYR A 61 9.70 7.00 2.81
C TYR A 61 11.14 7.37 3.18
N GLY A 62 12.06 7.21 2.23
CA GLY A 62 13.46 7.59 2.41
C GLY A 62 14.32 6.57 3.16
N THR A 63 13.74 5.55 3.79
CA THR A 63 14.49 4.51 4.51
C THR A 63 15.25 3.58 3.57
N MET A 64 14.61 3.17 2.45
CA MET A 64 15.24 2.38 1.40
C MET A 64 15.45 3.22 0.14
N GLN A 65 16.65 3.79 -0.03
CA GLN A 65 16.96 4.67 -1.17
C GLN A 65 16.61 4.02 -2.53
N ILE A 66 16.81 2.71 -2.66
CA ILE A 66 16.50 1.95 -3.87
C ILE A 66 15.02 1.95 -4.22
N ARG A 67 14.13 2.09 -3.23
CA ARG A 67 12.67 2.15 -3.35
C ARG A 67 12.09 3.57 -3.37
N THR A 68 12.87 4.55 -2.93
CA THR A 68 12.43 5.95 -2.89
C THR A 68 12.27 6.52 -4.29
N VAL A 69 11.03 6.88 -4.65
CA VAL A 69 10.66 7.58 -5.88
C VAL A 69 9.90 8.85 -5.49
N PRO A 70 10.10 10.00 -6.19
CA PRO A 70 9.40 11.23 -5.84
C PRO A 70 7.86 11.10 -5.94
N ASN A 71 7.16 11.69 -4.97
CA ASN A 71 5.70 11.82 -4.99
C ASN A 71 5.28 13.00 -5.86
N ASP A 72 5.24 12.78 -7.17
CA ASP A 72 4.80 13.79 -8.13
C ASP A 72 3.29 14.07 -8.05
N PRO A 73 2.84 15.28 -8.46
CA PRO A 73 1.42 15.62 -8.50
C PRO A 73 0.55 14.65 -9.31
N PHE A 74 1.10 14.02 -10.35
CA PHE A 74 0.37 13.04 -11.16
C PHE A 74 0.12 11.70 -10.43
N ILE A 75 0.74 11.48 -9.26
CA ILE A 75 0.52 10.33 -8.39
C ILE A 75 -0.40 10.71 -7.24
N THR A 76 -0.25 11.93 -6.69
CA THR A 76 -1.01 12.40 -5.51
C THR A 76 -2.29 13.15 -5.87
N SER A 77 -2.58 13.33 -7.16
CA SER A 77 -3.75 14.05 -7.67
C SER A 77 -4.16 13.50 -9.05
N LEU A 78 -4.35 12.18 -9.13
CA LEU A 78 -4.70 11.43 -10.33
C LEU A 78 -5.96 11.96 -10.99
N ASN A 79 -7.02 12.25 -10.22
CA ASN A 79 -8.26 12.76 -10.78
C ASN A 79 -8.05 14.10 -11.51
N SER A 80 -7.21 14.99 -10.96
CA SER A 80 -6.88 16.26 -11.62
C SER A 80 -6.01 16.09 -12.88
N THR A 81 -5.22 15.01 -12.93
CA THR A 81 -4.25 14.78 -14.02
C THR A 81 -4.88 14.00 -15.18
N ILE A 82 -5.60 12.92 -14.88
CA ILE A 82 -6.12 11.96 -15.86
C ILE A 82 -7.61 11.67 -15.70
N GLY A 83 -8.33 12.34 -14.79
CA GLY A 83 -9.76 12.06 -14.53
C GLY A 83 -10.70 12.31 -15.72
N SER A 84 -10.25 13.06 -16.73
CA SER A 84 -10.98 13.25 -18.00
C SER A 84 -10.73 12.13 -19.03
N CYS A 85 -9.79 11.22 -18.77
CA CYS A 85 -9.50 10.10 -19.66
C CYS A 85 -10.57 9.02 -19.53
N SER A 86 -11.02 8.44 -20.65
CA SER A 86 -12.04 7.38 -20.65
C SER A 86 -11.60 6.08 -19.96
N THR A 87 -10.30 5.91 -19.77
CA THR A 87 -9.69 4.75 -19.10
C THR A 87 -9.53 4.94 -17.60
N PHE A 88 -9.84 6.12 -17.06
CA PHE A 88 -9.64 6.42 -15.65
C PHE A 88 -10.50 5.52 -14.75
N GLY A 89 -9.84 4.86 -13.80
CA GLY A 89 -10.46 3.92 -12.87
C GLY A 89 -10.42 2.48 -13.36
N ALA A 90 -9.80 2.20 -14.52
CA ALA A 90 -9.66 0.84 -15.04
C ALA A 90 -8.78 -0.04 -14.12
N MET A 91 -7.78 0.54 -13.46
CA MET A 91 -6.90 -0.20 -12.53
C MET A 91 -7.35 -0.03 -11.09
N LEU A 92 -7.75 1.18 -10.69
CA LEU A 92 -7.99 1.53 -9.29
C LEU A 92 -9.44 1.35 -8.85
N GLY A 93 -10.35 0.98 -9.77
CA GLY A 93 -11.71 0.55 -9.44
C GLY A 93 -12.56 1.59 -8.69
N GLY A 94 -12.27 2.88 -8.87
CA GLY A 94 -12.93 3.98 -8.13
C GLY A 94 -12.29 4.31 -6.77
N ALA A 95 -11.31 3.53 -6.30
CA ALA A 95 -10.59 3.74 -5.04
C ALA A 95 -9.33 4.61 -5.18
N HIS A 96 -9.14 5.31 -6.30
CA HIS A 96 -7.91 6.06 -6.59
C HIS A 96 -7.49 7.03 -5.48
N ALA A 97 -8.44 7.73 -4.86
CA ALA A 97 -8.16 8.65 -3.76
C ALA A 97 -7.57 7.94 -2.52
N LEU A 98 -7.86 6.66 -2.30
CA LEU A 98 -7.21 5.88 -1.24
C LEU A 98 -5.76 5.56 -1.63
N PHE A 99 -5.50 5.18 -2.88
CA PHE A 99 -4.14 4.94 -3.36
C PHE A 99 -3.27 6.20 -3.32
N GLU A 100 -3.83 7.38 -3.56
CA GLU A 100 -3.15 8.67 -3.40
C GLU A 100 -2.68 8.94 -1.96
N LEU A 101 -3.35 8.35 -0.96
CA LEU A 101 -3.01 8.52 0.47
C LEU A 101 -1.86 7.60 0.90
N ILE A 102 -1.67 6.44 0.28
CA ILE A 102 -0.58 5.50 0.61
C ILE A 102 0.80 6.17 0.65
N PRO A 103 1.26 6.88 -0.42
CA PRO A 103 2.57 7.53 -0.40
C PRO A 103 2.64 8.69 0.60
N GLN A 104 1.51 9.34 0.92
CA GLN A 104 1.47 10.40 1.93
C GLN A 104 1.65 9.84 3.35
N VAL A 105 1.04 8.69 3.66
CA VAL A 105 1.27 7.96 4.92
C VAL A 105 2.73 7.49 5.02
N SER A 106 3.32 7.01 3.93
CA SER A 106 4.73 6.63 3.89
C SER A 106 5.68 7.81 4.16
N VAL A 107 5.39 8.99 3.60
CA VAL A 107 6.15 10.23 3.90
C VAL A 107 5.98 10.64 5.36
N PHE A 108 4.74 10.63 5.86
CA PHE A 108 4.45 10.88 7.27
C PHE A 108 5.26 9.95 8.19
N HIS A 109 5.32 8.66 7.87
CA HIS A 109 6.11 7.68 8.64
C HIS A 109 7.60 8.00 8.62
N GLY A 110 8.15 8.35 7.44
CA GLY A 110 9.55 8.77 7.32
C GLY A 110 9.87 10.01 8.18
N GLN A 111 8.95 10.99 8.22
CA GLN A 111 9.08 12.17 9.08
C GLN A 111 9.00 11.80 10.56
N ARG A 112 8.09 10.89 10.95
CA ARG A 112 8.00 10.38 12.32
C ARG A 112 9.29 9.73 12.78
N LEU A 113 9.90 8.90 11.93
CA LEU A 113 11.18 8.25 12.24
C LEU A 113 12.32 9.28 12.37
N ALA A 114 12.30 10.36 11.58
CA ALA A 114 13.28 11.43 11.69
C ALA A 114 13.14 12.21 13.01
N GLU A 115 11.92 12.41 13.52
CA GLU A 115 11.66 12.98 14.85
C GLU A 115 12.11 12.04 15.97
N GLU A 116 11.80 10.74 15.85
CA GLU A 116 12.24 9.71 16.79
C GLU A 116 13.77 9.66 16.90
N ALA A 117 14.48 9.73 15.76
CA ALA A 117 15.94 9.80 15.73
C ALA A 117 16.51 11.07 16.40
N GLN A 118 15.71 12.13 16.52
CA GLN A 118 16.06 13.36 17.26
C GLN A 118 15.68 13.27 18.74
N GLY A 119 15.14 12.14 19.21
CA GLY A 119 14.75 11.91 20.60
C GLY A 119 13.36 12.43 20.96
N LEU A 120 12.52 12.79 19.98
CA LEU A 120 11.13 13.17 20.24
C LEU A 120 10.28 11.91 20.41
N GLU A 121 9.71 11.71 21.59
CA GLU A 121 8.82 10.56 21.87
C GLU A 121 7.40 10.74 21.29
N GLN A 122 6.97 12.00 21.15
CA GLN A 122 5.65 12.36 20.64
C GLN A 122 5.76 13.08 19.30
N LEU A 123 4.64 13.13 18.56
CA LEU A 123 4.54 13.90 17.32
C LEU A 123 4.79 15.39 17.60
N SER A 124 5.54 16.06 16.73
CA SER A 124 5.54 17.52 16.74
C SER A 124 4.17 18.07 16.34
N PRO A 125 3.83 19.33 16.69
CA PRO A 125 2.55 19.93 16.29
C PRO A 125 2.31 19.92 14.78
N GLN A 126 3.37 20.04 13.98
CA GLN A 126 3.28 19.96 12.53
C GLN A 126 2.88 18.55 12.07
N LEU A 127 3.54 17.53 12.62
CA LEU A 127 3.29 16.15 12.25
C LEU A 127 1.92 15.68 12.80
N GLU A 128 1.49 16.17 13.95
CA GLU A 128 0.16 15.91 14.50
C GLU A 128 -0.97 16.51 13.65
N ALA A 129 -0.76 17.71 13.10
CA ALA A 129 -1.70 18.30 12.14
C ALA A 129 -1.79 17.46 10.85
N GLN A 130 -0.65 16.97 10.35
CA GLN A 130 -0.60 16.10 9.18
C GLN A 130 -1.27 14.74 9.46
N HIS A 131 -1.03 14.14 10.63
CA HIS A 131 -1.70 12.92 11.06
C HIS A 131 -3.22 13.10 11.09
N SER A 132 -3.69 14.21 11.69
CA SER A 132 -5.11 14.54 11.79
C SER A 132 -5.75 14.73 10.42
N PHE A 133 -5.06 15.39 9.49
CA PHE A 133 -5.50 15.54 8.10
C PHE A 133 -5.64 14.18 7.41
N LEU A 134 -4.59 13.35 7.44
CA LEU A 134 -4.60 12.03 6.80
C LEU A 134 -5.70 11.14 7.38
N LYS A 135 -5.84 11.14 8.72
CA LYS A 135 -6.90 10.40 9.40
C LYS A 135 -8.29 10.86 8.94
N ALA A 136 -8.54 12.16 8.90
CA ALA A 136 -9.81 12.70 8.42
C ALA A 136 -10.08 12.36 6.94
N SER A 137 -9.05 12.39 6.09
CA SER A 137 -9.18 11.99 4.68
C SER A 137 -9.55 10.52 4.53
N ILE A 138 -8.93 9.62 5.31
CA ILE A 138 -9.24 8.18 5.29
C ILE A 138 -10.65 7.91 5.86
N ASP A 139 -11.01 8.58 6.96
CA ASP A 139 -12.26 8.33 7.66
C ASP A 139 -13.49 8.85 6.92
N ASN A 140 -13.38 10.01 6.28
CA ASN A 140 -14.47 10.65 5.55
C ASN A 140 -14.58 10.19 4.10
N TRP A 141 -13.65 9.37 3.62
CA TRP A 141 -13.72 8.84 2.26
C TRP A 141 -14.96 7.95 2.09
N THR A 142 -15.63 8.10 0.94
CA THR A 142 -16.78 7.28 0.56
C THR A 142 -16.63 6.79 -0.89
N PHE A 143 -17.18 5.61 -1.17
CA PHE A 143 -17.12 5.04 -2.52
C PHE A 143 -17.96 5.89 -3.49
N PRO A 144 -17.42 6.34 -4.65
CA PRO A 144 -18.06 7.35 -5.51
C PRO A 144 -19.43 6.97 -6.10
N SER A 145 -19.78 5.68 -6.17
CA SER A 145 -21.08 5.23 -6.66
C SER A 145 -21.54 3.97 -5.93
N PRO A 146 -22.39 4.09 -4.89
CA PRO A 146 -22.96 2.93 -4.22
C PRO A 146 -24.07 2.34 -5.09
N SER A 147 -23.69 1.52 -6.06
CA SER A 147 -24.63 0.72 -6.84
C SER A 147 -24.86 -0.64 -6.16
N LYS A 148 -26.00 -1.27 -6.48
CA LYS A 148 -26.35 -2.62 -6.01
C LYS A 148 -25.93 -3.72 -6.99
N ASP A 149 -25.26 -3.37 -8.09
CA ASP A 149 -24.70 -4.40 -8.96
C ASP A 149 -23.58 -5.17 -8.21
N PRO A 150 -23.48 -6.49 -8.42
CA PRO A 150 -22.50 -7.33 -7.73
C PRO A 150 -21.06 -6.80 -7.87
N ASP A 151 -20.65 -6.41 -9.09
CA ASP A 151 -19.30 -5.92 -9.36
C ASP A 151 -18.97 -4.66 -8.54
N THR A 152 -19.90 -3.72 -8.43
CA THR A 152 -19.73 -2.50 -7.63
C THR A 152 -19.72 -2.80 -6.13
N LEU A 153 -20.50 -3.79 -5.67
CA LEU A 153 -20.47 -4.22 -4.27
C LEU A 153 -19.09 -4.82 -3.91
N GLU A 154 -18.54 -5.67 -4.77
CA GLU A 154 -17.21 -6.26 -4.57
C GLU A 154 -16.09 -5.19 -4.63
N ARG A 155 -16.19 -4.23 -5.55
CA ARG A 155 -15.28 -3.06 -5.59
C ARG A 155 -15.37 -2.22 -4.32
N ASN A 156 -16.57 -2.03 -3.79
CA ASN A 156 -16.77 -1.29 -2.54
C ASN A 156 -16.15 -2.04 -1.35
N LYS A 157 -16.36 -3.36 -1.24
CA LYS A 157 -15.68 -4.21 -0.23
C LYS A 157 -14.16 -4.12 -0.36
N THR A 158 -13.63 -4.21 -1.57
CA THR A 158 -12.21 -4.09 -1.87
C THR A 158 -11.65 -2.74 -1.43
N ALA A 159 -12.36 -1.65 -1.76
CA ALA A 159 -11.98 -0.31 -1.34
C ALA A 159 -12.03 -0.14 0.18
N GLU A 160 -13.00 -0.75 0.85
CA GLU A 160 -13.09 -0.75 2.32
C GLU A 160 -11.91 -1.49 2.95
N ILE A 161 -11.47 -2.62 2.39
CA ILE A 161 -10.24 -3.31 2.83
C ILE A 161 -9.02 -2.39 2.69
N ILE A 162 -8.87 -1.71 1.54
CA ILE A 162 -7.77 -0.76 1.31
C ILE A 162 -7.83 0.39 2.35
N ARG A 163 -9.02 0.94 2.60
CA ARG A 163 -9.23 2.01 3.57
C ARG A 163 -8.85 1.59 4.99
N ARG A 164 -9.20 0.38 5.40
CA ARG A 164 -8.83 -0.17 6.72
C ARG A 164 -7.33 -0.46 6.83
N ALA A 165 -6.71 -1.00 5.79
CA ALA A 165 -5.27 -1.16 5.74
C ALA A 165 -4.53 0.19 5.84
N LEU A 166 -5.06 1.25 5.21
CA LEU A 166 -4.56 2.62 5.38
C LEU A 166 -4.68 3.13 6.82
N ARG A 167 -5.78 2.84 7.53
CA ARG A 167 -5.91 3.15 8.96
C ARG A 167 -4.85 2.43 9.78
N ILE A 168 -4.67 1.13 9.55
CA ILE A 168 -3.61 0.34 10.19
C ILE A 168 -2.23 0.96 9.94
N TYR A 169 -1.94 1.30 8.69
CA TYR A 169 -0.66 1.89 8.32
C TYR A 169 -0.45 3.25 9.01
N LEU A 170 -1.44 4.15 8.98
CA LEU A 170 -1.33 5.46 9.62
C LEU A 170 -1.17 5.33 11.15
N SER A 171 -1.96 4.48 11.80
CA SER A 171 -1.91 4.27 13.25
C SER A 171 -0.56 3.72 13.71
N THR A 172 0.00 2.75 12.97
CA THR A 172 1.33 2.20 13.29
C THR A 172 2.45 3.17 12.92
N ALA A 173 2.31 3.92 11.83
CA ALA A 173 3.27 4.95 11.43
C ALA A 173 3.43 6.05 12.48
N ALA A 174 2.35 6.43 13.17
CA ALA A 174 2.39 7.46 14.22
C ALA A 174 3.25 7.04 15.44
N CYS A 175 3.42 5.74 15.68
CA CYS A 175 4.26 5.22 16.75
C CYS A 175 5.76 5.26 16.43
N GLY A 176 6.15 5.39 15.15
CA GLY A 176 7.56 5.36 14.73
C GLY A 176 8.06 3.95 14.42
N SER A 177 9.20 3.58 14.98
CA SER A 177 9.88 2.30 14.72
C SER A 177 9.35 1.12 15.53
N VAL A 178 8.70 1.39 16.67
CA VAL A 178 8.17 0.37 17.59
C VAL A 178 6.74 0.73 17.99
N VAL A 179 5.85 -0.26 17.96
CA VAL A 179 4.44 -0.13 18.40
C VAL A 179 4.25 -0.88 19.70
N ASP A 180 4.40 -0.18 20.84
CA ASP A 180 4.31 -0.80 22.17
C ASP A 180 3.01 -0.50 22.91
N SER A 181 2.26 0.53 22.48
CA SER A 181 1.06 0.94 23.17
C SER A 181 -0.04 -0.13 23.04
N PRO A 182 -0.51 -0.73 24.16
CA PRO A 182 -1.54 -1.76 24.09
C PRO A 182 -2.84 -1.26 23.48
N SER A 183 -3.18 0.02 23.68
CA SER A 183 -4.40 0.61 23.09
C SER A 183 -4.29 0.69 21.56
N VAL A 184 -3.11 1.01 21.03
CA VAL A 184 -2.87 1.05 19.58
C VAL A 184 -2.90 -0.37 19.01
N ILE A 185 -2.26 -1.34 19.67
CA ILE A 185 -2.27 -2.75 19.24
C ILE A 185 -3.71 -3.28 19.21
N CYS A 186 -4.51 -3.04 20.24
CA CYS A 186 -5.91 -3.44 20.27
C CYS A 186 -6.72 -2.80 19.13
N ALA A 187 -6.61 -1.47 18.94
CA ALA A 187 -7.33 -0.78 17.88
C ALA A 187 -6.91 -1.25 16.48
N VAL A 188 -5.62 -1.54 16.28
CA VAL A 188 -5.12 -2.14 15.03
C VAL A 188 -5.67 -3.56 14.84
N GLN A 189 -5.73 -4.36 15.91
CA GLN A 189 -6.29 -5.71 15.85
C GLN A 189 -7.79 -5.71 15.52
N ASP A 190 -8.56 -4.72 15.98
CA ASP A 190 -9.96 -4.55 15.59
C ASP A 190 -10.10 -4.28 14.09
N GLU A 191 -9.20 -3.48 13.51
CA GLU A 191 -9.17 -3.26 12.06
C GLU A 191 -8.70 -4.52 11.30
N VAL A 192 -7.77 -5.30 11.86
CA VAL A 192 -7.35 -6.60 11.31
C VAL A 192 -8.53 -7.57 11.27
N ASP A 193 -9.28 -7.69 12.36
CA ASP A 193 -10.46 -8.55 12.46
C ASP A 193 -11.52 -8.15 11.41
N ALA A 194 -11.75 -6.85 11.24
CA ALA A 194 -12.69 -6.35 10.24
C ALA A 194 -12.24 -6.65 8.80
N VAL A 195 -10.95 -6.47 8.49
CA VAL A 195 -10.41 -6.81 7.15
C VAL A 195 -10.57 -8.30 6.85
N MET A 196 -10.26 -9.17 7.81
CA MET A 196 -10.42 -10.62 7.64
C MET A 196 -11.88 -11.01 7.39
N SER A 197 -12.81 -10.40 8.14
CA SER A 197 -14.24 -10.63 7.94
C SER A 197 -14.69 -10.24 6.53
N ILE A 198 -14.30 -9.06 6.04
CA ILE A 198 -14.69 -8.59 4.70
C ILE A 198 -14.04 -9.45 3.62
N SER A 199 -12.77 -9.85 3.81
CA SER A 199 -12.02 -10.65 2.84
C SER A 199 -12.66 -12.02 2.61
N ASN A 200 -13.22 -12.63 3.66
CA ASN A 200 -13.93 -13.90 3.57
C ASN A 200 -15.26 -13.81 2.78
N ASP A 201 -15.81 -12.61 2.64
CA ASP A 201 -17.04 -12.35 1.89
C ASP A 201 -16.80 -12.00 0.41
N ILE A 202 -15.53 -11.88 -0.03
CA ILE A 202 -15.19 -11.56 -1.42
C ILE A 202 -15.22 -12.84 -2.25
N SER A 203 -16.04 -12.85 -3.29
CA SER A 203 -16.25 -14.02 -4.16
C SER A 203 -15.47 -13.95 -5.47
N GLU A 204 -14.99 -12.76 -5.86
CA GLU A 204 -14.46 -12.53 -7.20
C GLU A 204 -12.92 -12.42 -7.31
N PRO A 205 -12.32 -13.09 -8.31
CA PRO A 205 -10.87 -13.00 -8.57
C PRO A 205 -10.39 -11.64 -9.09
N GLN A 206 -11.28 -10.80 -9.63
CA GLN A 206 -10.89 -9.60 -10.40
C GLN A 206 -10.31 -8.49 -9.52
N CYS A 207 -10.70 -8.42 -8.26
CA CYS A 207 -10.15 -7.47 -7.29
C CYS A 207 -8.91 -7.99 -6.56
N MET A 208 -8.52 -9.25 -6.77
CA MET A 208 -7.42 -9.87 -6.00
C MET A 208 -6.07 -9.20 -6.25
N SER A 209 -5.84 -8.66 -7.45
CA SER A 209 -4.59 -7.95 -7.75
C SER A 209 -4.41 -6.70 -6.89
N THR A 210 -5.49 -5.98 -6.56
CA THR A 210 -5.42 -4.78 -5.71
C THR A 210 -5.44 -5.09 -4.22
N LEU A 211 -5.71 -6.35 -3.83
CA LEU A 211 -5.80 -6.79 -2.44
C LEU A 211 -4.48 -7.25 -1.83
N LEU A 212 -3.43 -7.52 -2.62
CA LEU A 212 -2.18 -8.01 -2.02
C LEU A 212 -1.53 -6.99 -1.08
N TRP A 213 -1.44 -5.71 -1.46
CA TRP A 213 -0.92 -4.66 -0.58
C TRP A 213 -1.69 -4.56 0.75
N PRO A 214 -3.02 -4.35 0.76
CA PRO A 214 -3.73 -4.20 2.03
C PRO A 214 -3.69 -5.48 2.87
N LEU A 215 -3.71 -6.67 2.26
CA LEU A 215 -3.57 -7.94 2.99
C LEU A 215 -2.20 -8.08 3.66
N VAL A 216 -1.11 -7.69 2.99
CA VAL A 216 0.24 -7.72 3.59
C VAL A 216 0.36 -6.71 4.73
N ILE A 217 -0.17 -5.49 4.57
CA ILE A 217 -0.21 -4.47 5.63
C ILE A 217 -0.98 -5.00 6.85
N THR A 218 -2.17 -5.55 6.64
CA THR A 218 -2.98 -6.13 7.71
C THR A 218 -2.28 -7.32 8.38
N ALA A 219 -1.73 -8.25 7.59
CA ALA A 219 -1.06 -9.44 8.09
C ALA A 219 0.20 -9.11 8.91
N SER A 220 0.90 -8.03 8.58
CA SER A 220 2.07 -7.56 9.34
C SER A 220 1.74 -7.14 10.78
N CYS A 221 0.46 -6.86 11.07
CA CYS A 221 -0.03 -6.45 12.39
C CYS A 221 -0.77 -7.56 13.15
N MET A 222 -0.91 -8.77 12.60
CA MET A 222 -1.65 -9.85 13.25
C MET A 222 -0.96 -10.30 14.54
N VAL A 223 -1.70 -10.31 15.66
CA VAL A 223 -1.21 -10.89 16.92
C VAL A 223 -1.78 -12.28 17.22
N LYS A 224 -2.94 -12.62 16.64
CA LYS A 224 -3.60 -13.91 16.87
C LYS A 224 -2.97 -15.00 16.01
N GLU A 225 -2.53 -16.09 16.63
CA GLU A 225 -1.88 -17.22 15.92
C GLU A 225 -2.81 -17.89 14.89
N CYS A 226 -4.11 -17.99 15.18
CA CYS A 226 -5.08 -18.55 14.24
C CYS A 226 -5.14 -17.76 12.93
N GLN A 227 -5.11 -16.43 12.99
CA GLN A 227 -5.14 -15.56 11.81
C GLN A 227 -3.85 -15.68 11.01
N ARG A 228 -2.69 -15.69 11.69
CA ARG A 228 -1.39 -15.89 11.04
C ARG A 228 -1.36 -17.20 10.25
N LYS A 229 -1.86 -18.28 10.87
CA LYS A 229 -1.95 -19.60 10.24
C LYS A 229 -2.91 -19.59 9.04
N GLU A 230 -4.11 -19.05 9.22
CA GLU A 230 -5.11 -18.93 8.15
C GLU A 230 -4.56 -18.14 6.95
N THR A 231 -3.93 -16.98 7.19
CA THR A 231 -3.32 -16.16 6.15
C THR A 231 -2.18 -16.88 5.43
N ALA A 232 -1.29 -17.55 6.16
CA ALA A 232 -0.19 -18.32 5.57
C ALA A 232 -0.70 -19.48 4.70
N GLU A 233 -1.83 -20.08 5.06
CA GLU A 233 -2.45 -21.17 4.30
C GLU A 233 -3.28 -20.66 3.10
N MET A 234 -3.89 -19.47 3.20
CA MET A 234 -4.78 -18.94 2.17
C MET A 234 -4.04 -18.18 1.07
N LEU A 235 -3.04 -17.36 1.41
CA LEU A 235 -2.32 -16.54 0.41
C LEU A 235 -1.77 -17.40 -0.75
N PRO A 236 -1.04 -18.52 -0.51
CA PRO A 236 -0.50 -19.34 -1.60
C PRO A 236 -1.56 -20.07 -2.44
N LYS A 237 -2.78 -20.24 -1.92
CA LYS A 237 -3.89 -20.92 -2.61
C LYS A 237 -4.64 -19.99 -3.56
N SER A 238 -4.15 -18.77 -3.78
CA SER A 238 -4.73 -17.87 -4.77
C SER A 238 -4.74 -18.55 -6.15
N HIS A 239 -5.74 -18.23 -6.97
CA HIS A 239 -5.87 -18.77 -8.33
C HIS A 239 -4.66 -18.52 -9.24
N TYR A 240 -3.78 -17.61 -8.84
CA TYR A 240 -2.60 -17.24 -9.57
C TYR A 240 -1.38 -17.71 -8.77
N GLU A 241 -0.68 -18.74 -9.28
CA GLU A 241 0.57 -19.27 -8.71
C GLU A 241 1.72 -18.26 -8.88
N MET A 242 1.59 -17.06 -8.31
CA MET A 242 2.55 -15.98 -8.46
C MET A 242 3.64 -16.09 -7.40
N THR A 243 4.89 -16.20 -7.84
CA THR A 243 6.08 -16.34 -6.99
C THR A 243 6.17 -15.28 -5.88
N HIS A 244 5.71 -14.04 -6.15
CA HIS A 244 5.73 -12.97 -5.15
C HIS A 244 4.85 -13.26 -3.93
N ILE A 245 3.80 -14.09 -4.06
CA ILE A 245 2.94 -14.48 -2.94
C ILE A 245 3.72 -15.38 -1.97
N SER A 246 4.53 -16.31 -2.48
CA SER A 246 5.40 -17.15 -1.64
C SER A 246 6.42 -16.29 -0.88
N VAL A 247 6.98 -15.27 -1.53
CA VAL A 247 7.89 -14.30 -0.87
C VAL A 247 7.16 -13.48 0.19
N ALA A 248 5.90 -13.07 -0.06
CA ALA A 248 5.08 -12.37 0.92
C ALA A 248 4.86 -13.21 2.18
N VAL A 249 4.50 -14.49 2.01
CA VAL A 249 4.31 -15.43 3.13
C VAL A 249 5.61 -15.67 3.88
N GLU A 250 6.73 -15.88 3.18
CA GLU A 250 8.04 -16.02 3.82
C GLU A 250 8.38 -14.77 4.66
N LEU A 251 8.17 -13.57 4.12
CA LEU A 251 8.42 -12.31 4.80
C LEU A 251 7.57 -12.19 6.07
N LEU A 252 6.27 -12.49 5.97
CA LEU A 252 5.33 -12.44 7.09
C LEU A 252 5.68 -13.47 8.18
N GLU A 253 6.02 -14.70 7.79
CA GLU A 253 6.43 -15.72 8.76
C GLU A 253 7.69 -15.33 9.53
N LYS A 254 8.69 -14.75 8.85
CA LYS A 254 9.89 -14.26 9.52
C LYS A 254 9.55 -13.11 10.46
N LEU A 255 8.69 -12.18 10.04
CA LEU A 255 8.21 -11.07 10.88
C LEU A 255 7.54 -11.60 12.15
N TRP A 256 6.61 -12.55 12.03
CA TRP A 256 5.86 -13.09 13.17
C TRP A 256 6.70 -13.90 14.16
N LYS A 257 7.81 -14.50 13.71
CA LYS A 257 8.71 -15.32 14.54
C LYS A 257 9.85 -14.50 15.15
N ASP A 258 10.13 -13.31 14.62
CA ASP A 258 11.21 -12.46 15.11
C ASP A 258 10.90 -11.92 16.51
N GLN A 259 11.92 -11.85 17.36
CA GLN A 259 11.80 -11.40 18.75
C GLN A 259 12.10 -9.91 18.90
N ASP A 260 12.59 -9.25 17.86
CA ASP A 260 12.83 -7.81 17.87
C ASP A 260 11.50 -7.05 17.92
N ARG A 261 11.38 -6.08 18.82
CA ARG A 261 10.17 -5.28 19.01
C ARG A 261 9.79 -4.47 17.78
N ARG A 262 10.75 -4.21 16.89
CA ARG A 262 10.52 -3.54 15.60
C ARG A 262 9.84 -4.44 14.57
N ALA A 263 9.81 -5.76 14.77
CA ALA A 263 9.20 -6.73 13.86
C ALA A 263 7.67 -6.78 14.01
N TYR A 264 7.02 -5.62 13.88
CA TYR A 264 5.58 -5.48 13.92
C TYR A 264 5.13 -4.39 12.94
N GLY A 265 4.07 -4.68 12.20
CA GLY A 265 3.45 -3.74 11.26
C GLY A 265 4.30 -3.39 10.05
N PRO A 266 3.93 -2.33 9.31
CA PRO A 266 4.59 -1.93 8.07
C PRO A 266 6.08 -1.55 8.25
N TYR A 267 6.44 -0.95 9.40
CA TYR A 267 7.86 -0.74 9.73
C TYR A 267 8.60 -2.08 9.86
N GLY A 268 7.97 -3.06 10.51
CA GLY A 268 8.49 -4.42 10.65
C GLY A 268 8.75 -5.10 9.32
N LEU A 269 7.91 -4.90 8.30
CA LEU A 269 8.15 -5.44 6.96
C LEU A 269 9.47 -4.91 6.39
N TYR A 270 9.70 -3.60 6.44
CA TYR A 270 10.97 -2.98 6.05
C TYR A 270 12.14 -3.55 6.86
N PHE A 271 11.99 -3.61 8.18
CA PHE A 271 13.03 -4.08 9.09
C PHE A 271 13.47 -5.52 8.78
N ILE A 272 12.51 -6.42 8.56
CA ILE A 272 12.77 -7.83 8.24
C ILE A 272 13.37 -7.97 6.84
N MET A 273 12.93 -7.17 5.88
CA MET A 273 13.53 -7.17 4.54
C MET A 273 15.00 -6.78 4.58
N GLU A 274 15.36 -5.73 5.32
CA GLU A 274 16.76 -5.33 5.53
C GLU A 274 17.54 -6.40 6.30
N LYS A 275 16.97 -6.92 7.40
CA LYS A 275 17.63 -7.90 8.28
C LYS A 275 17.97 -9.21 7.56
N TYR A 276 17.10 -9.69 6.67
CA TYR A 276 17.26 -10.98 6.00
C TYR A 276 17.58 -10.86 4.49
N GLY A 277 17.76 -9.65 3.96
CA GLY A 277 18.06 -9.42 2.55
C GLY A 277 16.94 -9.81 1.59
N ILE A 278 15.68 -9.73 2.02
CA ILE A 278 14.51 -10.17 1.25
C ILE A 278 14.08 -9.07 0.28
N GLN A 279 13.89 -9.44 -0.98
CA GLN A 279 13.38 -8.55 -2.00
C GLN A 279 11.92 -8.87 -2.29
N PHE A 280 11.03 -8.00 -1.82
CA PHE A 280 9.59 -8.20 -1.96
C PHE A 280 8.91 -7.06 -2.74
N SER A 281 7.93 -7.43 -3.56
CA SER A 281 7.06 -6.55 -4.34
C SER A 281 5.64 -7.14 -4.34
N THR A 282 4.61 -6.29 -4.33
CA THR A 282 3.21 -6.73 -4.21
C THR A 282 2.48 -6.78 -5.57
N ILE A 283 3.20 -6.85 -6.68
CA ILE A 283 2.63 -6.85 -8.05
C ILE A 283 3.22 -7.96 -8.92
#